data_AF-A0A225VBS5-F1
#
_entry.id   AF-A0A225VBS5-F1
#
_cell.length_a   1.000
_cell.length_b   1.000
_cell.length_c   1.000
_cell.angle_alpha   90.00
_cell.angle_beta   90.00
_cell.angle_gamma   90.00
#
_symmetry.space_group_name_H-M   'P 1'
#
loop_
_entity.id
_entity.type
_entity.pdbx_description
1 polymer ?
#
loop_
_entity_poly.entity_id
_entity_poly.type
_entity_poly.pdbx_seq_one_letter_code
_entity_poly.pdbx_strand_id
1 'polypeptide(L)'
;MKLSSAVRNWRGNLDESVRRSWKRFVKAFREEYCKVNTPNSEYYYTTFQRKSETPREFYYILNKIAGKADIDVTIQPEIQVASAAALTEEPELGIWNGVPDHRTS
;
A
#
# COMPACT_ATOMS: atom_id res chain seq x y z
N MET A 1 -27.36 -8.05 -15.48
CA MET A 1 -26.70 -8.27 -14.16
C MET A 1 -27.69 -7.96 -13.05
N LYS A 2 -27.80 -8.82 -12.03
CA LYS A 2 -28.71 -8.63 -10.89
C LYS A 2 -27.88 -8.27 -9.66
N LEU A 3 -28.14 -7.12 -9.04
CA LEU A 3 -27.46 -6.71 -7.81
C LEU A 3 -27.87 -7.62 -6.64
N SER A 4 -26.90 -8.03 -5.82
CA SER A 4 -27.18 -8.81 -4.62
C SER A 4 -28.18 -8.07 -3.70
N SER A 5 -28.91 -8.82 -2.88
CA SER A 5 -29.81 -8.23 -1.88
C SER A 5 -29.06 -7.28 -0.95
N ALA A 6 -27.84 -7.64 -0.54
CA ALA A 6 -26.99 -6.79 0.29
C ALA A 6 -26.72 -5.42 -0.36
N VAL A 7 -26.30 -5.39 -1.63
CA VAL A 7 -26.00 -4.13 -2.34
C VAL A 7 -27.26 -3.27 -2.55
N ARG A 8 -28.40 -3.92 -2.82
CA ARG A 8 -29.69 -3.20 -2.97
C ARG A 8 -30.15 -2.59 -1.66
N ASN A 9 -30.06 -3.34 -0.56
CA ASN A 9 -30.44 -2.87 0.76
C ASN A 9 -29.53 -1.74 1.24
N TRP A 10 -28.20 -1.92 1.10
CA TRP A 10 -27.22 -0.88 1.42
C TRP A 10 -27.50 0.41 0.63
N ARG A 11 -27.68 0.32 -0.69
CA ARG A 11 -28.01 1.49 -1.51
C ARG A 11 -29.31 2.15 -1.06
N GLY A 12 -30.33 1.37 -0.71
CA GLY A 12 -31.62 1.89 -0.23
C GLY A 12 -31.51 2.66 1.10
N ASN A 13 -30.55 2.29 1.95
CA ASN A 13 -30.31 2.93 3.24
C ASN A 13 -29.48 4.23 3.15
N LEU A 14 -28.94 4.57 1.98
CA LEU A 14 -28.21 5.82 1.80
C LEU A 14 -29.18 7.01 1.73
N ASP A 15 -28.77 8.12 2.33
CA ASP A 15 -29.45 9.41 2.19
C ASP A 15 -29.70 9.75 0.72
N GLU A 16 -30.85 10.35 0.44
CA GLU A 16 -31.23 10.77 -0.92
C GLU A 16 -30.16 11.70 -1.54
N SER A 17 -29.57 12.58 -0.72
CA SER A 17 -28.54 13.52 -1.15
C SER A 17 -27.22 12.83 -1.55
N VAL A 18 -26.94 11.65 -0.99
CA VAL A 18 -25.80 10.80 -1.36
C VAL A 18 -26.14 10.01 -2.61
N ARG A 19 -27.35 9.43 -2.69
CA ARG A 19 -27.81 8.67 -3.86
C ARG A 19 -27.88 9.49 -5.15
N ARG A 20 -28.25 10.77 -5.08
CA ARG A 20 -28.37 11.66 -6.25
C ARG A 20 -27.05 12.26 -6.71
N SER A 21 -26.03 12.27 -5.86
CA SER A 21 -24.71 12.82 -6.20
C SER A 21 -23.77 11.69 -6.59
N TRP A 22 -23.43 11.58 -7.87
CA TRP A 22 -22.51 10.55 -8.36
C TRP A 22 -21.18 10.53 -7.59
N LYS A 23 -20.61 11.71 -7.32
CA LYS A 23 -19.36 11.86 -6.54
C LYS A 23 -19.50 11.27 -5.13
N ARG A 24 -20.60 11.57 -4.42
CA ARG A 24 -20.83 11.10 -3.05
C ARG A 24 -21.17 9.61 -3.03
N PHE A 25 -21.96 9.15 -3.99
CA PHE A 25 -22.29 7.73 -4.15
C PHE A 25 -21.05 6.87 -4.38
N VAL A 26 -20.15 7.29 -5.28
CA VAL A 26 -18.88 6.56 -5.55
C VAL A 26 -17.97 6.53 -4.33
N LYS A 27 -17.92 7.61 -3.54
CA LYS A 27 -17.17 7.65 -2.28
C LYS A 27 -17.72 6.63 -1.28
N ALA A 28 -19.03 6.67 -1.01
CA ALA A 28 -19.68 5.73 -0.10
C ALA A 28 -19.52 4.27 -0.55
N PHE A 29 -19.65 4.00 -1.85
CA PHE A 29 -19.44 2.65 -2.40
C PHE A 29 -18.01 2.14 -2.17
N ARG A 30 -17.01 3.01 -2.39
CA ARG A 30 -15.61 2.68 -2.13
C ARG A 30 -15.32 2.48 -0.64
N GLU A 31 -16.00 3.18 0.25
CA GLU A 31 -15.81 3.00 1.69
C GLU A 31 -16.45 1.69 2.19
N GLU A 32 -17.62 1.33 1.67
CA GLU A 32 -18.33 0.10 2.07
C GLU A 32 -17.71 -1.18 1.47
N TYR A 33 -17.45 -1.17 0.17
CA TYR A 33 -17.18 -2.40 -0.59
C TYR A 33 -15.77 -2.52 -1.10
N CYS A 34 -15.09 -1.40 -1.35
CA CYS A 34 -13.66 -1.47 -1.52
C CYS A 34 -13.10 -1.49 -0.10
N LYS A 35 -12.39 -2.55 0.27
CA LYS A 35 -11.55 -2.49 1.46
C LYS A 35 -10.73 -1.22 1.30
N VAL A 36 -10.89 -0.25 2.20
CA VAL A 36 -9.97 0.89 2.30
C VAL A 36 -8.62 0.23 2.31
N ASN A 37 -7.88 0.35 1.20
CA ASN A 37 -6.57 -0.26 1.10
C ASN A 37 -5.84 0.18 2.36
N THR A 38 -5.24 -0.77 3.06
CA THR A 38 -4.27 -0.53 4.13
C THR A 38 -3.62 0.83 3.88
N PRO A 39 -3.77 1.81 4.80
CA PRO A 39 -3.33 3.17 4.56
C PRO A 39 -1.94 3.13 3.93
N ASN A 40 -1.70 3.94 2.88
CA ASN A 40 -0.49 3.79 2.07
C ASN A 40 0.79 3.80 2.94
N SER A 41 0.75 4.44 4.11
CA SER A 41 1.78 4.38 5.15
C SER A 41 1.95 3.00 5.78
N GLU A 42 0.89 2.33 6.21
CA GLU A 42 0.96 0.95 6.70
C GLU A 42 1.40 -0.01 5.58
N TYR A 43 1.03 0.26 4.32
CA TYR A 43 1.55 -0.52 3.18
C TYR A 43 3.05 -0.32 2.98
N TYR A 44 3.59 0.88 3.22
CA TYR A 44 5.03 1.14 3.16
C TYR A 44 5.80 0.31 4.20
N TYR A 45 5.36 0.32 5.46
CA TYR A 45 6.05 -0.38 6.55
C TYR A 45 5.83 -1.91 6.56
N THR A 46 4.84 -2.42 5.84
CA THR A 46 4.52 -3.87 5.77
C THR A 46 4.89 -4.52 4.42
N THR A 47 5.42 -3.74 3.48
CA THR A 47 5.86 -4.25 2.18
C THR A 47 7.23 -4.91 2.30
N PHE A 48 7.30 -6.19 1.93
CA PHE A 48 8.53 -6.98 1.90
C PHE A 48 8.87 -7.39 0.46
N GLN A 49 10.16 -7.51 0.15
CA GLN A 49 10.61 -7.95 -1.17
C GLN A 49 10.17 -9.38 -1.43
N ARG A 50 9.52 -9.61 -2.58
CA ARG A 50 9.17 -10.96 -3.02
C ARG A 50 10.39 -11.67 -3.59
N LYS A 51 10.44 -13.00 -3.44
CA LYS A 51 11.54 -13.82 -3.97
C LYS A 51 11.77 -13.69 -5.49
N SER A 52 10.74 -13.28 -6.23
CA SER A 52 10.79 -13.08 -7.68
C SER A 52 11.18 -11.66 -8.10
N GLU A 53 11.26 -10.72 -7.16
CA GLU A 53 11.55 -9.31 -7.44
C GLU A 53 13.05 -9.05 -7.29
N THR A 54 13.63 -8.33 -8.24
CA THR A 54 14.98 -7.77 -8.06
C THR A 54 14.96 -6.67 -7.00
N PRO A 55 16.08 -6.40 -6.30
CA PRO A 55 16.17 -5.29 -5.36
C PRO A 55 15.73 -3.96 -5.97
N ARG A 56 16.11 -3.71 -7.23
CA ARG A 56 15.74 -2.50 -7.98
C ARG A 56 14.23 -2.34 -8.15
N GLU A 57 13.53 -3.41 -8.55
CA GLU A 57 12.07 -3.39 -8.71
C GLU A 57 11.38 -3.15 -7.36
N PHE A 58 11.90 -3.77 -6.30
CA PHE A 58 11.39 -3.57 -4.95
C PHE A 58 11.52 -2.11 -4.50
N TYR A 59 12.71 -1.49 -4.63
CA TYR A 59 12.91 -0.08 -4.25
C TYR A 59 12.07 0.88 -5.08
N TYR A 60 11.88 0.61 -6.38
CA TYR A 60 10.99 1.41 -7.22
C TYR A 60 9.53 1.37 -6.72
N ILE A 61 9.03 0.18 -6.36
CA ILE A 61 7.69 0.02 -5.80
C ILE A 61 7.58 0.74 -4.44
N LEU A 62 8.59 0.59 -3.58
CA LEU A 62 8.62 1.19 -2.25
C LEU A 62 8.57 2.73 -2.32
N ASN A 63 9.38 3.34 -3.17
CA ASN A 63 9.38 4.79 -3.40
C ASN A 63 8.04 5.30 -3.95
N LYS A 64 7.40 4.51 -4.83
CA LYS A 64 6.07 4.83 -5.36
C LYS A 64 4.98 4.76 -4.29
N ILE A 65 5.12 3.88 -3.30
CA ILE A 65 4.21 3.79 -2.14
C ILE A 65 4.45 4.99 -1.22
N ALA A 66 5.71 5.33 -0.94
CA ALA A 66 6.06 6.48 -0.11
C ALA A 66 5.47 7.79 -0.63
N GLY A 67 5.60 8.06 -1.94
CA GLY A 67 5.01 9.25 -2.55
C GLY A 67 3.47 9.28 -2.51
N LYS A 68 2.81 8.11 -2.45
CA LYS A 68 1.35 8.03 -2.23
C LYS A 68 0.95 8.16 -0.76
N ALA A 69 1.89 7.90 0.15
CA ALA A 69 1.70 7.97 1.59
C ALA A 69 2.13 9.33 2.17
N ASP A 70 2.67 10.23 1.35
CA ASP A 70 3.29 11.49 1.78
C ASP A 70 4.43 11.24 2.78
N ILE A 71 5.17 10.15 2.58
CA ILE A 71 6.34 9.78 3.39
C ILE A 71 7.58 10.39 2.75
N ASP A 72 8.31 11.18 3.53
CA ASP A 72 9.61 11.71 3.13
C ASP A 72 10.68 10.62 3.24
N VAL A 73 11.05 10.04 2.09
CA VAL A 73 12.11 9.04 1.98
C VAL A 73 13.51 9.62 2.17
N THR A 74 13.68 10.94 2.20
CA THR A 74 15.00 11.57 2.48
C THR A 74 15.39 11.55 3.95
N ILE A 75 14.44 11.24 4.85
CA ILE A 75 14.68 11.12 6.30
C ILE A 75 15.22 9.72 6.66
N GLN A 76 15.22 8.77 5.73
CA GLN A 76 15.70 7.38 5.92
C GLN A 76 16.95 7.13 5.05
N PRO A 77 18.14 7.57 5.51
CA PRO A 77 19.37 7.48 4.73
C PRO A 77 19.72 6.04 4.34
N GLU A 78 19.33 5.04 5.14
CA GLU A 78 19.57 3.62 4.82
C GLU A 78 18.80 3.14 3.57
N ILE A 79 17.59 3.66 3.33
CA ILE A 79 16.78 3.28 2.17
C ILE A 79 17.32 3.96 0.91
N GLN A 80 17.84 5.18 1.03
CA GLN A 80 18.45 5.90 -0.08
C GLN A 80 19.74 5.22 -0.55
N VAL A 81 20.60 4.79 0.39
CA VAL A 81 21.83 4.06 0.09
C VAL A 81 21.53 2.76 -0.63
N ALA A 82 20.55 1.99 -0.13
CA ALA A 82 20.21 0.71 -0.73
C ALA A 82 19.50 0.85 -2.08
N SER A 83 18.65 1.87 -2.26
CA SER A 83 18.05 2.19 -3.56
C SER A 83 19.09 2.67 -4.59
N ALA A 84 20.08 3.46 -4.18
CA ALA A 84 21.16 3.92 -5.07
C ALA A 84 22.07 2.76 -5.49
N ALA A 85 22.47 1.90 -4.53
CA ALA A 85 23.26 0.70 -4.80
C ALA A 85 22.53 -0.29 -5.73
N ALA A 86 21.21 -0.44 -5.57
CA ALA A 86 20.39 -1.27 -6.45
C ALA A 86 20.26 -0.72 -7.90
N LEU A 87 20.55 0.57 -8.12
CA LEU A 87 20.54 1.20 -9.45
C LEU A 87 21.89 1.08 -10.17
N THR A 88 22.96 0.69 -9.47
CA THR A 88 24.33 0.68 -10.00
C THR A 88 24.91 -0.71 -10.24
N GLU A 89 24.12 -1.79 -10.07
CA GLU A 89 24.54 -3.18 -10.28
C GLU A 89 25.93 -3.51 -9.70
N GLU A 90 26.08 -3.47 -8.38
CA GLU A 90 27.13 -4.22 -7.67
C GLU A 90 26.46 -5.19 -6.70
N PRO A 91 26.36 -6.49 -7.01
CA PRO A 91 26.04 -7.49 -6.03
C PRO A 91 27.35 -7.83 -5.30
N GLU A 92 27.41 -7.58 -3.99
CA GLU A 92 27.95 -8.51 -2.97
C GLU A 92 28.23 -7.79 -1.63
N LEU A 93 27.67 -8.42 -0.58
CA LEU A 93 28.10 -8.46 0.83
C LEU A 93 27.73 -7.32 1.81
N GLY A 94 26.77 -7.64 2.70
CA GLY A 94 26.67 -6.99 4.01
C GLY A 94 25.36 -7.18 4.77
N ILE A 95 25.01 -8.41 5.17
CA ILE A 95 24.28 -8.74 6.42
C ILE A 95 23.18 -7.74 6.85
N TRP A 96 21.91 -8.00 6.49
CA TRP A 96 20.77 -7.41 7.21
C TRP A 96 20.54 -8.17 8.53
N ASN A 97 21.38 -7.90 9.53
CA ASN A 97 21.08 -8.22 10.93
C ASN A 97 20.17 -7.14 11.48
N GLY A 98 18.85 -7.29 11.35
CA GLY A 98 17.93 -6.24 11.81
C GLY A 98 16.44 -6.55 11.88
N VAL A 99 16.01 -7.81 11.75
CA VAL A 99 14.61 -8.17 12.05
C VAL A 99 14.61 -9.07 13.27
N PRO A 100 14.05 -8.65 14.43
CA PRO A 100 13.87 -9.56 15.54
C PRO A 100 12.80 -10.59 15.17
N ASP A 101 13.17 -11.86 15.28
CA ASP A 101 12.27 -12.99 15.12
C ASP A 101 11.32 -13.04 16.33
N HIS A 102 10.10 -12.53 16.17
CA HIS A 102 9.04 -12.70 17.16
C HIS A 102 8.22 -13.95 16.85
N ARG A 103 8.84 -15.13 16.96
CA ARG A 103 8.06 -16.36 17.05
C ARG A 103 8.79 -17.48 17.79
N THR A 104 8.86 -17.38 19.11
CA THR A 104 8.76 -18.54 20.03
C THR A 104 8.59 -18.09 21.48
N SER A 105 7.41 -18.31 22.03
CA SER A 105 7.16 -18.89 23.37
C SER A 105 5.72 -19.37 23.42
#